data_AF-A0A644ZVR2-F1
#
_entry.id   AF-A0A644ZVR2-F1
#
_cell.length_a   1.000
_cell.length_b   1.000
_cell.length_c   1.000
_cell.angle_alpha   90.00
_cell.angle_beta   90.00
_cell.angle_gamma   90.00
#
_symmetry.space_group_name_H-M   'P 1'
#
loop_
_entity.id
_entity.type
_entity.pdbx_description
1 polymer ?
#
loop_
_entity_poly.entity_id
_entity_poly.type
_entity_poly.pdbx_seq_one_letter_code
_entity_poly.pdbx_strand_id
1 'polypeptide(L)'
;MTGLHNLIEKVPPVVPQPTKEGAVYTLNLLSATGTAILLSAVISGFFMKYNPVTLVRTFFKTIWLVKYSLLTIVLMLALGTLTRYSGTDTTLGLAFANTGVLYPFFGTLMGWLGVALTGSDTASNVLFGGMQKVAADQLGLSPNLMGAANSSGGVMGKMIDAQSIVVASTATRWFNHEGDILRYVFFHSIALACLVGLYVTMQAYVWPFSLMVVH
;
A
#
# COMPACT_ATOMS: atom_id res chain seq x y z
N MET A 1 -27.51 6.55 13.91
CA MET A 1 -26.89 6.26 12.60
C MET A 1 -26.71 4.76 12.50
N THR A 2 -27.62 4.08 11.79
CA THR A 2 -27.53 2.65 11.47
C THR A 2 -26.41 2.43 10.47
N GLY A 3 -25.18 2.29 10.97
CA GLY A 3 -23.99 2.00 10.16
C GLY A 3 -23.88 0.52 9.82
N LEU A 4 -22.93 0.20 8.94
CA LEU A 4 -22.61 -1.14 8.42
C LEU A 4 -22.12 -2.17 9.48
N HIS A 5 -22.11 -1.78 10.76
CA HIS A 5 -21.56 -2.57 11.85
C HIS A 5 -22.35 -3.88 12.03
N ASN A 6 -21.67 -5.02 11.87
CA ASN A 6 -22.25 -6.37 11.98
C ASN A 6 -23.32 -6.73 10.94
N LEU A 7 -23.44 -5.96 9.85
CA LEU A 7 -24.36 -6.23 8.75
C LEU A 7 -23.72 -7.02 7.59
N ILE A 8 -22.39 -7.13 7.58
CA ILE A 8 -21.64 -7.92 6.60
C ILE A 8 -21.07 -9.15 7.29
N GLU A 9 -21.48 -10.31 6.79
CA GLU A 9 -21.06 -11.62 7.27
C GLU A 9 -20.03 -12.19 6.29
N LYS A 10 -18.79 -12.35 6.76
CA LYS A 10 -17.82 -13.12 5.99
C LYS A 10 -18.18 -14.59 6.16
N VAL A 11 -18.45 -15.27 5.06
CA VAL A 11 -18.78 -16.71 5.02
C VAL A 11 -17.63 -17.48 4.36
N PRO A 12 -17.52 -18.81 4.58
CA PRO A 12 -16.56 -19.65 3.86
C PRO A 12 -16.68 -19.44 2.34
N PRO A 13 -15.55 -19.38 1.61
CA PRO A 13 -14.19 -19.76 2.01
C PRO A 13 -13.36 -18.65 2.68
N VAL A 14 -13.90 -17.43 2.84
CA VAL A 14 -13.14 -16.23 3.26
C VAL A 14 -12.70 -16.28 4.72
N VAL A 15 -13.44 -17.03 5.55
CA VAL A 15 -13.14 -17.29 6.96
C VAL A 15 -13.62 -18.72 7.30
N PRO A 16 -12.92 -19.46 8.19
CA PRO A 16 -13.30 -20.83 8.55
C PRO A 16 -14.66 -20.94 9.25
N GLN A 17 -15.09 -19.87 9.94
CA GLN A 17 -16.41 -19.76 10.56
C GLN A 17 -17.04 -18.41 10.21
N PRO A 18 -18.38 -18.33 10.03
CA PRO A 18 -19.05 -17.08 9.73
C PRO A 18 -18.81 -16.03 10.82
N THR A 19 -18.13 -14.94 10.47
CA THR A 19 -17.87 -13.84 11.40
C THR A 19 -18.42 -12.53 10.85
N LYS A 20 -19.21 -11.85 11.68
CA LYS A 20 -19.72 -10.51 11.38
C LYS A 20 -18.58 -9.50 11.45
N GLU A 21 -18.35 -8.74 10.38
CA GLU A 21 -17.33 -7.69 10.38
C GLU A 21 -17.78 -6.50 11.23
N GLY A 22 -17.09 -6.30 12.36
CA GLY A 22 -17.26 -5.10 13.16
C GLY A 22 -16.63 -3.89 12.47
N ALA A 23 -17.44 -2.91 12.09
CA ALA A 23 -16.97 -1.61 11.61
C ALA A 23 -16.48 -0.73 12.77
N VAL A 24 -15.44 -1.16 13.49
CA VAL A 24 -14.87 -0.44 14.64
C VAL A 24 -13.60 0.28 14.20
N TYR A 25 -13.64 1.61 14.14
CA TYR A 25 -12.46 2.43 13.91
C TYR A 25 -11.70 2.62 15.23
N THR A 26 -10.53 2.00 15.36
CA THR A 26 -9.66 2.18 16.54
C THR A 26 -8.74 3.37 16.34
N LEU A 27 -8.87 4.40 17.18
CA LEU A 27 -7.98 5.56 17.19
C LEU A 27 -6.65 5.20 17.85
N ASN A 28 -5.78 4.50 17.13
CA ASN A 28 -4.42 4.18 17.56
C ASN A 28 -3.48 5.38 17.38
N LEU A 29 -3.79 6.51 18.02
CA LEU A 29 -3.03 7.76 17.86
C LEU A 29 -1.54 7.59 18.14
N LEU A 30 -1.14 6.79 19.13
CA LEU A 30 0.28 6.59 19.47
C LEU A 30 1.00 5.62 18.51
N SER A 31 0.29 4.69 17.88
CA SER A 31 0.86 3.70 16.95
C SER A 31 0.85 4.19 15.49
N ALA A 32 0.17 5.30 15.22
CA ALA A 32 0.18 5.90 13.89
C ALA A 32 1.56 6.49 13.59
N THR A 33 2.14 6.09 12.44
CA THR A 33 3.46 6.57 11.97
C THR A 33 3.56 8.10 11.96
N GLY A 34 2.47 8.79 11.65
CA GLY A 34 2.41 10.26 11.63
C GLY A 34 2.69 10.91 12.98
N THR A 35 2.38 10.25 14.09
CA THR A 35 2.55 10.77 15.45
C THR A 35 4.01 10.73 15.86
N ALA A 36 4.74 9.67 15.48
CA ALA A 36 6.19 9.59 15.65
C ALA A 36 6.92 10.65 14.82
N ILE A 37 6.49 10.89 13.58
CA ILE A 37 7.04 11.96 12.73
C ILE A 37 6.76 13.34 13.33
N LEU A 38 5.53 13.58 13.81
CA LEU A 38 5.16 14.85 14.44
C LEU A 38 6.00 15.12 15.70
N LEU A 39 6.15 14.12 16.56
CA LEU A 39 7.00 14.22 17.76
C LEU A 39 8.46 14.48 17.38
N SER A 40 8.98 13.74 16.39
CA SER A 40 10.35 13.93 15.90
C SER A 40 10.57 15.34 15.34
N ALA A 41 9.58 15.88 14.61
CA ALA A 41 9.63 17.24 14.08
C ALA A 41 9.59 18.30 15.19
N VAL A 42 8.77 18.09 16.23
CA VAL A 42 8.69 18.98 17.39
C VAL A 42 10.00 18.97 18.17
N ILE A 43 10.55 17.79 18.48
CA ILE A 43 11.83 17.64 19.19
C ILE A 43 12.95 18.29 18.37
N SER A 44 13.03 17.99 17.07
CA SER A 44 14.04 18.59 16.17
C SER A 44 13.90 20.11 16.10
N GLY A 45 12.67 20.62 16.03
CA GLY A 45 12.38 22.05 16.03
C GLY A 45 12.87 22.76 17.30
N PHE A 46 12.69 22.13 18.47
CA PHE A 46 13.22 22.64 19.75
C PHE A 46 14.75 22.62 19.79
N PHE A 47 15.39 21.52 19.36
CA PHE A 47 16.86 21.42 19.31
C PHE A 47 17.48 22.46 18.37
N MET A 48 16.84 22.72 17.23
CA MET A 48 17.26 23.73 16.26
C MET A 48 16.89 25.17 16.68
N LYS A 49 16.28 25.36 17.87
CA LYS A 49 15.86 26.65 18.43
C LYS A 49 14.91 27.44 17.49
N TYR A 50 14.09 26.75 16.72
CA TYR A 50 13.07 27.40 15.90
C TYR A 50 12.00 28.05 16.78
N ASN A 51 11.48 29.20 16.33
CA ASN A 51 10.37 29.87 17.01
C ASN A 51 9.10 28.98 16.93
N PRO A 52 8.46 28.64 18.07
CA PRO A 52 7.24 27.80 18.10
C PRO A 52 6.11 28.31 17.19
N VAL A 53 5.97 29.63 17.07
CA VAL A 53 4.96 30.26 16.20
C VAL A 53 5.23 29.93 14.73
N THR A 54 6.50 29.88 14.34
CA THR A 54 6.91 29.54 12.96
C THR A 54 6.69 28.06 12.66
N LEU A 55 6.96 27.17 13.62
CA LEU A 55 6.66 25.75 13.54
C LEU A 55 5.16 25.52 13.28
N VAL A 56 4.29 26.12 14.11
CA VAL A 56 2.83 25.99 13.97
C VAL A 56 2.34 26.60 12.65
N ARG A 57 2.82 27.78 12.27
CA ARG A 57 2.46 28.41 11.00
C ARG A 57 2.85 27.54 9.80
N THR A 58 4.03 26.92 9.85
CA THR A 58 4.52 26.03 8.79
C THR A 58 3.65 24.77 8.72
N PHE A 59 3.27 24.19 9.86
CA PHE A 59 2.36 23.04 9.91
C PHE A 59 1.03 23.31 9.19
N PHE A 60 0.37 24.43 9.50
CA PHE A 60 -0.88 24.80 8.82
C PHE A 60 -0.68 25.12 7.33
N LYS A 61 0.44 25.74 6.97
CA LYS A 61 0.80 25.97 5.56
C LYS A 61 0.94 24.65 4.79
N THR A 62 1.58 23.65 5.41
CA THR A 62 1.72 22.31 4.83
C THR A 62 0.37 21.63 4.68
N ILE A 63 -0.52 21.67 5.69
CA ILE A 63 -1.88 21.13 5.58
C ILE A 63 -2.61 21.72 4.36
N TRP A 64 -2.52 23.04 4.19
CA TRP A 64 -3.17 23.72 3.08
C TRP A 64 -2.57 23.34 1.72
N LEU A 65 -1.28 23.05 1.68
CA LEU A 65 -0.56 22.61 0.49
C LEU A 65 -0.94 21.17 0.09
N VAL A 66 -1.14 20.26 1.06
CA VAL A 66 -1.47 18.85 0.79
C VAL A 66 -2.96 18.53 0.79
N LYS A 67 -3.85 19.52 0.92
CA LYS A 67 -5.31 19.33 1.06
C LYS A 67 -5.96 18.43 -0.02
N TYR A 68 -5.52 18.57 -1.28
CA TYR A 68 -6.03 17.75 -2.36
C TYR A 68 -5.54 16.30 -2.26
N SER A 69 -4.29 16.10 -1.83
CA SER A 69 -3.75 14.77 -1.54
C SER A 69 -4.50 14.09 -0.39
N LEU A 70 -4.80 14.82 0.69
CA LEU A 70 -5.62 14.31 1.80
C LEU A 70 -7.01 13.88 1.33
N LEU A 71 -7.67 14.69 0.49
CA LEU A 71 -8.97 14.34 -0.08
C LEU A 71 -8.89 13.06 -0.91
N THR A 72 -7.88 12.91 -1.75
CA THR A 72 -7.69 11.68 -2.54
C THR A 72 -7.49 10.45 -1.64
N ILE A 73 -6.70 10.55 -0.57
CA ILE A 73 -6.49 9.43 0.36
C ILE A 73 -7.80 9.03 1.03
N VAL A 74 -8.63 9.99 1.45
CA VAL A 74 -9.96 9.71 2.04
C VAL A 74 -10.87 9.00 1.03
N LEU A 75 -10.91 9.45 -0.23
CA LEU A 75 -11.68 8.81 -1.28
C LEU A 75 -11.17 7.40 -1.61
N MET A 76 -9.85 7.19 -1.59
CA MET A 76 -9.28 5.87 -1.82
C MET A 76 -9.56 4.91 -0.67
N LEU A 77 -9.48 5.38 0.58
CA LEU A 77 -9.92 4.60 1.75
C LEU A 77 -11.40 4.23 1.64
N ALA A 78 -12.26 5.18 1.24
CA ALA A 78 -13.66 4.90 0.99
C ALA A 78 -13.85 3.84 -0.10
N LEU A 79 -13.14 3.95 -1.23
CA LEU A 79 -13.16 2.95 -2.30
C LEU A 79 -12.65 1.59 -1.83
N GLY A 80 -11.53 1.50 -1.13
CA GLY A 80 -11.01 0.24 -0.61
C GLY A 80 -11.95 -0.42 0.41
N THR A 81 -12.61 0.38 1.26
CA THR A 81 -13.68 -0.17 2.11
C THR A 81 -14.89 -0.64 1.31
N LEU A 82 -15.26 0.09 0.26
CA LEU A 82 -16.37 -0.29 -0.62
C LEU A 82 -16.07 -1.59 -1.38
N THR A 83 -14.89 -1.76 -1.96
CA THR A 83 -14.51 -2.98 -2.69
C THR A 83 -14.37 -4.19 -1.79
N ARG A 84 -13.88 -3.99 -0.55
CA ARG A 84 -13.89 -5.00 0.51
C ARG A 84 -15.30 -5.44 0.85
N TYR A 85 -16.21 -4.48 1.08
CA TYR A 85 -17.58 -4.79 1.48
C TYR A 85 -18.46 -5.30 0.33
N SER A 86 -18.17 -4.95 -0.92
CA SER A 86 -18.84 -5.48 -2.10
C SER A 86 -18.35 -6.89 -2.49
N GLY A 87 -17.32 -7.42 -1.84
CA GLY A 87 -16.75 -8.75 -2.13
C GLY A 87 -15.88 -8.81 -3.40
N THR A 88 -15.56 -7.66 -4.00
CA THR A 88 -14.71 -7.58 -5.20
C THR A 88 -13.29 -8.02 -4.88
N ASP A 89 -12.74 -7.56 -3.75
CA ASP A 89 -11.41 -7.96 -3.25
C ASP A 89 -11.33 -9.48 -3.05
N THR A 90 -12.40 -10.08 -2.51
CA THR A 90 -12.51 -11.51 -2.27
C THR A 90 -12.52 -12.31 -3.56
N THR A 91 -13.29 -11.85 -4.56
CA THR A 91 -13.41 -12.54 -5.86
C THR A 91 -12.08 -12.54 -6.60
N LEU A 92 -11.38 -11.39 -6.62
CA LEU A 92 -10.05 -11.30 -7.19
C LEU A 92 -9.04 -12.15 -6.41
N GLY A 93 -9.10 -12.15 -5.08
CA GLY A 93 -8.21 -12.94 -4.24
C GLY A 93 -8.36 -14.44 -4.49
N LEU A 94 -9.59 -14.93 -4.60
CA LEU A 94 -9.88 -16.33 -4.97
C LEU A 94 -9.44 -16.66 -6.40
N ALA A 95 -9.67 -15.76 -7.35
CA ALA A 95 -9.22 -15.95 -8.73
C ALA A 95 -7.69 -16.07 -8.81
N PHE A 96 -6.95 -15.23 -8.08
CA PHE A 96 -5.50 -15.28 -8.03
C PHE A 96 -4.98 -16.44 -7.18
N ALA A 97 -5.71 -16.92 -6.18
CA ALA A 97 -5.33 -18.12 -5.43
C ALA A 97 -5.24 -19.36 -6.35
N ASN A 98 -5.98 -19.39 -7.47
CA ASN A 98 -5.83 -20.45 -8.47
C ASN A 98 -4.45 -20.47 -9.15
N THR A 99 -3.64 -19.41 -9.05
CA THR A 99 -2.24 -19.43 -9.51
C THR A 99 -1.34 -20.29 -8.63
N GLY A 100 -1.83 -20.74 -7.47
CA GLY A 100 -1.18 -21.71 -6.60
C GLY A 100 0.19 -21.25 -6.12
N VAL A 101 1.21 -22.07 -6.37
CA VAL A 101 2.60 -21.81 -5.91
C VAL A 101 3.18 -20.53 -6.51
N LEU A 102 2.69 -20.06 -7.66
CA LEU A 102 3.16 -18.82 -8.29
C LEU A 102 2.50 -17.55 -7.72
N TYR A 103 1.54 -17.70 -6.81
CA TYR A 103 0.82 -16.57 -6.26
C TYR A 103 1.71 -15.51 -5.60
N PRO A 104 2.74 -15.83 -4.79
CA PRO A 104 3.58 -14.79 -4.18
C PRO A 104 4.30 -13.91 -5.22
N PHE A 105 4.69 -14.49 -6.36
CA PHE A 105 5.25 -13.76 -7.49
C PHE A 105 4.23 -12.80 -8.10
N PHE A 106 3.05 -13.31 -8.47
CA PHE A 106 2.00 -12.49 -9.09
C PHE A 106 1.39 -11.47 -8.13
N GLY A 107 1.25 -11.81 -6.84
CA GLY A 107 0.83 -10.90 -5.78
C GLY A 107 1.78 -9.71 -5.63
N THR A 108 3.09 -9.94 -5.78
CA THR A 108 4.08 -8.85 -5.81
C THR A 108 3.89 -7.95 -7.05
N LEU A 109 3.66 -8.54 -8.22
CA LEU A 109 3.37 -7.78 -9.46
C LEU A 109 2.04 -7.02 -9.40
N MET A 110 1.06 -7.51 -8.65
CA MET A 110 -0.19 -6.79 -8.38
C MET A 110 0.08 -5.52 -7.56
N GLY A 111 0.96 -5.60 -6.55
CA GLY A 111 1.43 -4.43 -5.82
C GLY A 111 2.10 -3.40 -6.74
N TRP A 112 2.98 -3.88 -7.63
CA TRP A 112 3.63 -3.07 -8.66
C TRP A 112 2.62 -2.36 -9.58
N LEU A 113 1.65 -3.10 -10.14
CA LEU A 113 0.58 -2.53 -10.98
C LEU A 113 -0.24 -1.49 -10.21
N GLY A 114 -0.60 -1.80 -8.96
CA GLY A 114 -1.41 -0.91 -8.15
C GLY A 114 -0.73 0.43 -7.91
N VAL A 115 0.57 0.44 -7.65
CA VAL A 115 1.30 1.70 -7.44
C VAL A 115 1.65 2.40 -8.74
N ALA A 116 1.95 1.67 -9.81
CA ALA A 116 2.14 2.27 -11.13
C ALA A 116 0.91 3.07 -11.59
N LEU A 117 -0.29 2.57 -11.30
CA LEU A 117 -1.55 3.23 -11.65
C LEU A 117 -1.94 4.35 -10.66
N THR A 118 -1.68 4.16 -9.37
CA THR A 118 -2.16 5.09 -8.31
C THR A 118 -1.13 6.13 -7.86
N GLY A 119 0.16 5.91 -8.14
CA GLY A 119 1.28 6.74 -7.69
C GLY A 119 1.64 6.61 -6.20
N SER A 120 0.92 5.77 -5.43
CA SER A 120 1.06 5.72 -3.97
C SER A 120 0.97 4.30 -3.39
N ASP A 121 1.92 3.94 -2.54
CA ASP A 121 1.92 2.66 -1.84
C ASP A 121 0.73 2.55 -0.88
N THR A 122 0.38 3.64 -0.19
CA THR A 122 -0.78 3.68 0.70
C THR A 122 -2.06 3.40 -0.06
N ALA A 123 -2.21 4.03 -1.23
CA ALA A 123 -3.34 3.84 -2.12
C ALA A 123 -3.46 2.38 -2.61
N SER A 124 -2.35 1.82 -3.10
CA SER A 124 -2.30 0.43 -3.56
C SER A 124 -2.59 -0.56 -2.44
N ASN A 125 -2.06 -0.34 -1.23
CA ASN A 125 -2.34 -1.19 -0.07
C ASN A 125 -3.82 -1.13 0.36
N VAL A 126 -4.47 0.02 0.21
CA VAL A 126 -5.90 0.17 0.47
C VAL A 126 -6.75 -0.56 -0.57
N LEU A 127 -6.35 -0.53 -1.85
CA LEU A 127 -7.10 -1.17 -2.95
C LEU A 127 -6.87 -2.68 -3.05
N PHE A 128 -5.64 -3.15 -2.79
CA PHE A 128 -5.25 -4.53 -3.05
C PHE A 128 -4.85 -5.31 -1.78
N GLY A 129 -4.57 -4.65 -0.66
CA GLY A 129 -4.15 -5.33 0.57
C GLY A 129 -5.20 -6.30 1.12
N GLY A 130 -6.48 -5.97 0.98
CA GLY A 130 -7.59 -6.88 1.33
C GLY A 130 -7.56 -8.17 0.52
N MET A 131 -7.41 -8.05 -0.80
CA MET A 131 -7.27 -9.18 -1.72
C MET A 131 -6.05 -10.04 -1.39
N GLN A 132 -4.90 -9.41 -1.12
CA GLN A 132 -3.64 -10.10 -0.79
C GLN A 132 -3.79 -10.97 0.47
N LYS A 133 -4.48 -10.43 1.48
CA LYS A 133 -4.80 -11.17 2.69
C LYS A 133 -5.71 -12.37 2.41
N VAL A 134 -6.80 -12.18 1.66
CA VAL A 134 -7.74 -13.27 1.36
C VAL A 134 -7.04 -14.41 0.61
N ALA A 135 -6.24 -14.09 -0.41
CA ALA A 135 -5.52 -15.10 -1.16
C ALA A 135 -4.40 -15.78 -0.35
N ALA A 136 -3.73 -15.05 0.55
CA ALA A 136 -2.78 -15.63 1.50
C ALA A 136 -3.44 -16.68 2.39
N ASP A 137 -4.61 -16.35 2.96
CA ASP A 137 -5.39 -17.26 3.81
C ASP A 137 -5.84 -18.52 3.04
N GLN A 138 -6.23 -18.39 1.76
CA GLN A 138 -6.59 -19.56 0.92
C GLN A 138 -5.41 -20.49 0.62
N LEU A 139 -4.22 -19.92 0.47
CA LEU A 139 -3.00 -20.66 0.09
C LEU A 139 -2.17 -21.10 1.30
N GLY A 140 -2.61 -20.78 2.52
CA GLY A 140 -1.85 -21.06 3.75
C GLY A 140 -0.56 -20.26 3.87
N LEU A 141 -0.49 -19.09 3.23
CA LEU A 141 0.65 -18.17 3.28
C LEU A 141 0.45 -17.13 4.39
N SER A 142 1.55 -16.54 4.87
CA SER A 142 1.47 -15.44 5.84
C SER A 142 0.80 -14.20 5.21
N PRO A 143 -0.28 -13.67 5.80
CA PRO A 143 -0.87 -12.40 5.38
C PRO A 143 0.10 -11.22 5.50
N ASN A 144 1.02 -11.27 6.47
CA ASN A 144 2.05 -10.24 6.65
C ASN A 144 3.05 -10.28 5.50
N LEU A 145 3.45 -11.48 5.05
CA LEU A 145 4.32 -11.65 3.88
C LEU A 145 3.67 -11.07 2.63
N MET A 146 2.41 -11.42 2.37
CA MET A 146 1.71 -10.95 1.16
C MET A 146 1.39 -9.45 1.22
N GLY A 147 1.11 -8.90 2.41
CA GLY A 147 1.02 -7.45 2.61
C GLY A 147 2.35 -6.74 2.36
N ALA A 148 3.46 -7.29 2.86
CA ALA A 148 4.80 -6.76 2.61
C ALA A 148 5.20 -6.87 1.13
N ALA A 149 4.82 -7.96 0.47
CA ALA A 149 5.02 -8.17 -0.97
C ALA A 149 4.28 -7.12 -1.80
N ASN A 150 3.04 -6.80 -1.43
CA ASN A 150 2.25 -5.76 -2.09
C ASN A 150 2.96 -4.40 -2.02
N SER A 151 3.47 -4.04 -0.84
CA SER A 151 4.22 -2.79 -0.66
C SER A 151 5.57 -2.83 -1.37
N SER A 152 6.29 -3.95 -1.33
CA SER A 152 7.64 -4.09 -1.92
C SER A 152 7.60 -4.04 -3.45
N GLY A 153 6.64 -4.74 -4.07
CA GLY A 153 6.35 -4.61 -5.49
C GLY A 153 5.87 -3.21 -5.84
N GLY A 154 5.06 -2.60 -4.97
CA GLY A 154 4.58 -1.23 -5.11
C GLY A 154 5.68 -0.19 -5.27
N VAL A 155 6.73 -0.26 -4.45
CA VAL A 155 7.91 0.63 -4.57
C VAL A 155 8.55 0.52 -5.95
N MET A 156 8.61 -0.68 -6.54
CA MET A 156 9.11 -0.85 -7.90
C MET A 156 8.17 -0.18 -8.92
N GLY A 157 6.87 -0.17 -8.67
CA GLY A 157 5.86 0.48 -9.50
C GLY A 157 5.97 2.01 -9.51
N LYS A 158 6.45 2.64 -8.43
CA LYS A 158 6.68 4.10 -8.37
C LYS A 158 7.61 4.61 -9.47
N MET A 159 8.55 3.80 -9.92
CA MET A 159 9.48 4.22 -10.98
C MET A 159 8.76 4.60 -12.28
N ILE A 160 7.61 3.98 -12.56
CA ILE A 160 6.83 4.23 -13.78
C ILE A 160 5.58 5.06 -13.52
N ASP A 161 5.39 5.55 -12.29
CA ASP A 161 4.23 6.37 -11.98
C ASP A 161 4.39 7.76 -12.63
N ALA A 162 3.31 8.21 -13.29
CA ALA A 162 3.33 9.46 -14.03
C ALA A 162 3.63 10.68 -13.15
N GLN A 163 3.22 10.65 -11.87
CA GLN A 163 3.42 11.77 -10.96
C GLN A 163 4.91 11.92 -10.62
N SER A 164 5.59 10.83 -10.29
CA SER A 164 7.02 10.81 -10.01
C SER A 164 7.85 11.18 -11.23
N ILE A 165 7.47 10.71 -12.43
CA ILE A 165 8.18 11.07 -13.67
C ILE A 165 8.06 12.57 -13.96
N VAL A 166 6.87 13.16 -13.80
CA VAL A 166 6.68 14.61 -13.98
C VAL A 166 7.48 15.40 -12.93
N VAL A 167 7.51 14.96 -11.68
CA VAL A 167 8.35 15.59 -10.64
C VAL A 167 9.84 15.47 -10.97
N ALA A 168 10.29 14.32 -11.46
CA ALA A 168 11.69 14.11 -11.85
C ALA A 168 12.09 15.00 -13.05
N SER A 169 11.24 15.09 -14.07
CA SER A 169 11.41 15.97 -15.23
C SER A 169 11.54 17.44 -14.80
N THR A 170 10.63 17.91 -13.95
CA THR A 170 10.65 19.30 -13.46
C THR A 170 11.86 19.59 -12.56
N ALA A 171 12.26 18.67 -11.70
CA ALA A 171 13.42 18.82 -10.80
C ALA A 171 14.75 18.85 -11.57
N THR A 172 14.89 18.04 -12.62
CA THR A 172 16.09 17.99 -13.47
C THR A 172 16.09 19.04 -14.58
N ARG A 173 15.01 19.84 -14.70
CA ARG A 173 14.76 20.80 -15.78
C ARG A 173 14.76 20.16 -17.17
N TRP A 174 14.39 18.88 -17.25
CA TRP A 174 14.38 18.09 -18.48
C TRP A 174 12.96 17.94 -19.05
N PHE A 175 12.31 19.08 -19.29
CA PHE A 175 10.91 19.15 -19.70
C PHE A 175 10.66 18.51 -21.07
N ASN A 176 9.46 17.94 -21.28
CA ASN A 176 9.02 17.26 -22.52
C ASN A 176 9.77 15.95 -22.83
N HIS A 177 10.56 15.41 -21.89
CA HIS A 177 11.28 14.15 -22.02
C HIS A 177 10.72 13.06 -21.08
N GLU A 178 9.50 13.25 -20.55
CA GLU A 178 8.85 12.30 -19.64
C GLU A 178 8.71 10.91 -20.29
N GLY A 179 8.46 10.87 -21.60
CA GLY A 179 8.37 9.63 -22.36
C GLY A 179 9.70 8.88 -22.46
N ASP A 180 10.82 9.59 -22.58
CA ASP A 180 12.16 8.98 -22.63
C ASP A 180 12.55 8.43 -21.25
N ILE A 181 12.25 9.18 -20.19
CA ILE A 181 12.39 8.72 -18.82
C ILE A 181 11.56 7.44 -18.61
N LEU A 182 10.27 7.47 -18.96
CA LEU A 182 9.37 6.33 -18.83
C LEU A 182 9.92 5.10 -19.56
N ARG A 183 10.30 5.23 -20.83
CA ARG A 183 10.84 4.11 -21.62
C ARG A 183 12.09 3.51 -21.01
N TYR A 184 12.97 4.35 -20.48
CA TYR A 184 14.19 3.90 -19.81
C TYR A 184 13.89 3.16 -18.50
N VAL A 185 13.09 3.75 -17.62
CA VAL A 185 12.80 3.19 -16.29
C VAL A 185 11.81 2.03 -16.34
N PHE A 186 10.99 1.90 -17.39
CA PHE A 186 9.99 0.83 -17.51
C PHE A 186 10.61 -0.56 -17.41
N PHE A 187 11.68 -0.81 -18.17
CA PHE A 187 12.35 -2.11 -18.14
C PHE A 187 13.05 -2.38 -16.80
N HIS A 188 13.61 -1.35 -16.17
CA HIS A 188 14.20 -1.45 -14.84
C HIS A 188 13.14 -1.78 -13.79
N SER A 189 11.98 -1.13 -13.89
CA SER A 189 10.84 -1.30 -12.98
C SER A 189 10.28 -2.71 -13.02
N ILE A 190 10.01 -3.25 -14.22
CA ILE A 190 9.51 -4.62 -14.36
C ILE A 190 10.56 -5.66 -13.97
N ALA A 191 11.84 -5.45 -14.32
CA ALA A 191 12.92 -6.36 -13.94
C ALA A 191 13.06 -6.44 -12.41
N LEU A 192 13.06 -5.30 -11.73
CA LEU A 192 13.12 -5.25 -10.27
C LEU A 192 11.86 -5.81 -9.63
N ALA A 193 10.68 -5.56 -10.18
CA ALA A 193 9.43 -6.15 -9.70
C ALA A 193 9.45 -7.68 -9.80
N CYS A 194 9.95 -8.24 -10.90
CA CYS A 194 10.14 -9.68 -11.06
C CYS A 194 11.18 -10.24 -10.08
N LEU A 195 12.31 -9.55 -9.87
CA LEU A 195 13.32 -9.97 -8.90
C LEU A 195 12.77 -10.00 -7.47
N VAL A 196 12.03 -8.96 -7.06
CA VAL A 196 11.35 -8.93 -5.76
C VAL A 196 10.28 -10.03 -5.69
N GLY A 197 9.51 -10.25 -6.76
CA GLY A 197 8.51 -11.32 -6.80
C GLY A 197 9.12 -12.72 -6.65
N LEU A 198 10.27 -12.97 -7.28
CA LEU A 198 11.03 -14.21 -7.08
C LEU A 198 11.52 -14.32 -5.64
N TYR A 199 12.07 -13.24 -5.08
CA TYR A 199 12.52 -13.20 -3.70
C TYR A 199 11.39 -13.49 -2.70
N VAL A 200 10.21 -12.88 -2.87
CA VAL A 200 9.02 -13.15 -2.05
C VAL A 200 8.57 -14.61 -2.21
N THR A 201 8.66 -15.17 -3.42
CA THR A 201 8.34 -16.59 -3.66
C THR A 201 9.34 -17.51 -2.95
N MET A 202 10.62 -17.14 -2.90
CA MET A 202 11.61 -17.85 -2.09
C MET A 202 11.31 -17.73 -0.60
N GLN A 203 10.90 -16.55 -0.12
CA GLN A 203 10.46 -16.36 1.27
C GLN A 203 9.22 -17.20 1.62
N ALA A 204 8.33 -17.45 0.66
CA ALA A 204 7.15 -18.26 0.86
C ALA A 204 7.45 -19.77 0.98
N TYR A 205 8.41 -20.30 0.19
CA TYR A 205 8.56 -21.75 0.02
C TYR A 205 9.95 -22.32 0.25
N VAL A 206 11.01 -21.51 0.21
CA VAL A 206 12.39 -21.98 0.21
C VAL A 206 13.05 -21.73 1.57
N TRP A 207 13.48 -22.79 2.23
CA TRP A 207 14.36 -22.69 3.39
C TRP A 207 15.77 -22.25 2.94
N PRO A 208 16.46 -21.30 3.61
CA PRO A 208 16.15 -20.66 4.89
C PRO A 208 15.36 -19.34 4.79
N PHE A 209 14.97 -18.88 3.60
CA PHE A 209 14.27 -17.60 3.42
C PHE A 209 12.92 -17.53 4.13
N SER A 210 12.27 -18.67 4.34
CA SER A 210 11.06 -18.78 5.16
C SER A 210 11.24 -18.35 6.62
N LEU A 211 12.46 -18.40 7.17
CA LEU A 211 12.75 -17.92 8.52
C LEU A 211 12.69 -16.39 8.65
N MET A 212 12.73 -15.66 7.53
CA MET A 212 12.63 -14.20 7.52
C MET A 212 11.17 -13.72 7.58
N VAL A 213 10.20 -14.63 7.53
CA VAL A 213 8.78 -14.31 7.46
C VAL A 213 8.18 -14.26 8.86
N VAL A 214 7.54 -13.13 9.18
CA VAL A 214 6.72 -13.00 10.40
C VAL A 214 5.33 -13.56 10.09
N HIS A 215 4.91 -14.56 10.87
CA HIS A 215 3.59 -15.18 10.78
C HIS A 215 2.59 -14.50 11.71
#